data_AF-A0A828ZLX1-F1
#
_entry.id   AF-A0A828ZLX1-F1
#
_cell.length_a   1.000
_cell.length_b   1.000
_cell.length_c   1.000
_cell.angle_alpha   90.00
_cell.angle_beta   90.00
_cell.angle_gamma   90.00
#
_symmetry.space_group_name_H-M   'P 1'
#
loop_
_entity.id
_entity.type
_entity.pdbx_description
1 polymer ?
#
loop_
_entity_poly.entity_id
_entity_poly.type
_entity_poly.pdbx_seq_one_letter_code
_entity_poly.pdbx_strand_id
1 'polypeptide(L)'
;MDVVLMRHGESEANFENYWTGWLDVSLTEKGQEQARKAGEKIKNAQIEFDAAFTSVLKRASLTCQIILEESDQLWIPTFKTWRLNERHYGALVGKNKDEMAREFGADQVKRWRRDYYEMPPLVEENHFDRRYAQLADQDIPHGENLQMTVQRVAP
;
A
#
# COMPACT_ATOMS: atom_id res chain seq x y z
N MET A 1 21.95 3.93 12.34
CA MET A 1 20.91 3.00 11.87
C MET A 1 20.29 3.66 10.68
N ASP A 2 20.50 3.09 9.51
CA ASP A 2 19.99 3.64 8.26
C ASP A 2 18.71 2.90 7.88
N VAL A 3 17.74 3.63 7.33
CA VAL A 3 16.45 3.08 6.92
C VAL A 3 16.16 3.55 5.51
N VAL A 4 15.84 2.59 4.63
CA VAL A 4 15.38 2.88 3.27
C VAL A 4 13.87 2.65 3.21
N LEU A 5 13.13 3.69 2.86
CA LEU A 5 11.68 3.62 2.66
C LEU A 5 11.38 3.62 1.16
N MET A 6 10.55 2.68 0.72
CA MET A 6 10.16 2.56 -0.68
C MET A 6 8.64 2.53 -0.79
N ARG A 7 8.10 3.36 -1.70
CA ARG A 7 6.72 3.20 -2.16
C ARG A 7 6.71 2.18 -3.31
N HIS A 8 5.71 1.32 -3.34
CA HIS A 8 5.53 0.37 -4.43
C HIS A 8 5.52 1.05 -5.81
N GLY A 9 5.93 0.31 -6.84
CA GLY A 9 5.80 0.76 -8.24
C GLY A 9 4.34 0.96 -8.66
N GLU A 10 4.12 1.52 -9.85
CA GLU A 10 2.77 1.71 -10.39
C GLU A 10 1.94 0.41 -10.36
N SER A 11 0.76 0.48 -9.75
CA SER A 11 -0.21 -0.63 -9.73
C SER A 11 -1.29 -0.47 -10.78
N GLU A 12 -1.99 -1.55 -11.13
CA GLU A 12 -3.13 -1.55 -12.06
C GLU A 12 -4.17 -0.49 -11.66
N ALA A 13 -4.50 -0.39 -10.37
CA ALA A 13 -5.43 0.62 -9.87
C ALA A 13 -4.89 2.06 -9.92
N ASN A 14 -3.56 2.26 -9.88
CA ASN A 14 -2.99 3.59 -10.10
C ASN A 14 -3.12 4.00 -11.56
N PHE A 15 -2.89 3.05 -12.46
CA PHE A 15 -3.03 3.26 -13.90
C PHE A 15 -4.49 3.59 -14.27
N GLU A 16 -5.45 2.87 -13.70
CA GLU A 16 -6.88 3.07 -13.98
C GLU A 16 -7.58 4.13 -13.10
N ASN A 17 -6.82 4.84 -12.26
CA ASN A 17 -7.30 5.93 -11.39
C ASN A 17 -8.38 5.53 -10.36
N TYR A 18 -8.40 4.28 -9.90
CA TYR A 18 -9.30 3.80 -8.84
C TYR A 18 -8.77 4.07 -7.43
N TRP A 19 -9.66 4.11 -6.44
CA TRP A 19 -9.29 4.01 -5.02
C TRP A 19 -8.94 2.56 -4.69
N THR A 20 -7.68 2.30 -4.37
CA THR A 20 -7.19 0.94 -4.16
C THR A 20 -7.39 0.48 -2.72
N GLY A 21 -6.86 1.21 -1.74
CA GLY A 21 -6.89 0.82 -0.34
C GLY A 21 -6.39 -0.61 -0.13
N TRP A 22 -7.19 -1.46 0.53
CA TRP A 22 -6.83 -2.86 0.77
C TRP A 22 -7.18 -3.80 -0.39
N LEU A 23 -7.68 -3.29 -1.52
CA LEU A 23 -7.84 -4.08 -2.73
C LEU A 23 -6.47 -4.59 -3.21
N ASP A 24 -6.40 -5.89 -3.48
CA ASP A 24 -5.13 -6.58 -3.74
C ASP A 24 -4.78 -6.67 -5.22
N VAL A 25 -4.48 -5.50 -5.81
CA VAL A 25 -4.05 -5.37 -7.21
C VAL A 25 -2.56 -5.60 -7.40
N SER A 26 -2.18 -6.00 -8.62
CA SER A 26 -0.79 -6.22 -9.00
C SER A 26 -0.08 -4.94 -9.43
N LEU A 27 1.23 -5.06 -9.67
CA LEU A 27 2.02 -4.04 -10.38
C LEU A 27 1.74 -4.11 -11.88
N THR A 28 1.74 -2.95 -12.56
CA THR A 28 1.83 -2.91 -14.02
C THR A 28 3.24 -3.33 -14.46
N GLU A 29 3.44 -3.61 -15.75
CA GLU A 29 4.79 -3.84 -16.31
C GLU A 29 5.73 -2.66 -16.01
N LYS A 30 5.20 -1.44 -16.13
CA LYS A 30 5.91 -0.21 -15.76
C LYS A 30 6.24 -0.15 -14.27
N GLY A 31 5.32 -0.60 -13.40
CA GLY A 31 5.56 -0.71 -11.96
C GLY A 31 6.65 -1.71 -11.60
N GLN A 32 6.71 -2.84 -12.30
CA GLN A 32 7.80 -3.81 -12.14
C GLN A 32 9.13 -3.22 -12.60
N GLU A 33 9.15 -2.51 -13.72
CA GLU A 33 10.35 -1.83 -14.22
C GLU A 33 10.86 -0.74 -13.29
N GLN A 34 9.96 0.00 -12.64
CA GLN A 34 10.31 0.96 -11.58
C GLN A 34 10.99 0.27 -10.40
N ALA A 35 10.48 -0.90 -9.99
CA ALA A 35 11.08 -1.69 -8.93
C ALA A 35 12.47 -2.22 -9.34
N ARG A 36 12.64 -2.66 -10.60
CA ARG A 36 13.94 -3.14 -11.09
C ARG A 36 15.01 -2.04 -11.02
N LYS A 37 14.68 -0.86 -11.57
CA LYS A 37 15.56 0.32 -11.51
C LYS A 37 15.90 0.75 -10.10
N ALA A 38 14.99 0.56 -9.14
CA ALA A 38 15.27 0.83 -7.74
C ALA A 38 16.28 -0.17 -7.16
N GLY A 39 16.14 -1.47 -7.47
CA GLY A 39 17.10 -2.50 -7.06
C GLY A 39 18.48 -2.31 -7.69
N GLU A 40 18.56 -1.96 -8.98
CA GLU A 40 19.82 -1.59 -9.65
C GLU A 40 20.52 -0.41 -8.93
N LYS A 41 19.77 0.62 -8.52
CA LYS A 41 20.32 1.75 -7.78
C LYS A 41 20.85 1.34 -6.41
N ILE A 42 20.14 0.47 -5.71
CA ILE A 42 20.56 -0.09 -4.41
C ILE A 42 21.87 -0.86 -4.58
N LYS A 43 21.95 -1.72 -5.61
CA LYS A 43 23.17 -2.47 -5.95
C LYS A 43 24.35 -1.57 -6.27
N ASN A 44 24.14 -0.58 -7.13
CA ASN A 44 25.18 0.37 -7.56
C ASN A 44 25.66 1.27 -6.41
N ALA A 45 24.77 1.56 -5.45
CA ALA A 45 25.10 2.28 -4.22
C ALA A 45 25.73 1.37 -3.14
N GLN A 46 25.85 0.06 -3.39
CA GLN A 46 26.36 -0.92 -2.44
C GLN A 46 25.62 -0.90 -1.09
N ILE A 47 24.30 -0.70 -1.14
CA ILE A 47 23.45 -0.72 0.05
C ILE A 47 23.10 -2.19 0.37
N GLU A 48 23.49 -2.62 1.56
CA GLU A 48 23.17 -3.94 2.11
C GLU A 48 22.06 -3.81 3.17
N PHE A 49 21.15 -4.77 3.18
CA PHE A 49 20.03 -4.84 4.11
C PHE A 49 20.17 -6.05 5.02
N ASP A 50 19.85 -5.87 6.31
CA ASP A 50 19.77 -6.98 7.26
C ASP A 50 18.37 -7.64 7.28
N ALA A 51 17.34 -6.88 6.91
CA ALA A 51 15.95 -7.32 6.89
C ALA A 51 15.09 -6.42 5.98
N ALA A 52 14.01 -7.00 5.46
CA ALA A 52 12.99 -6.26 4.71
C ALA A 52 11.62 -6.37 5.39
N PHE A 53 10.83 -5.29 5.30
CA PHE A 53 9.46 -5.24 5.80
C PHE A 53 8.53 -4.78 4.68
N THR A 54 7.37 -5.44 4.56
CA THR A 54 6.36 -5.08 3.56
C THR A 54 4.95 -5.31 4.07
N SER A 55 3.97 -4.76 3.36
CA SER A 55 2.56 -5.01 3.62
C SER A 55 2.15 -6.42 3.16
N VAL A 56 0.95 -6.86 3.52
CA VAL A 56 0.38 -8.12 2.97
C VAL A 56 -0.20 -7.96 1.56
N LEU A 57 -0.11 -6.76 0.96
CA LEU A 57 -0.62 -6.45 -0.37
C LEU A 57 0.42 -6.78 -1.45
N LYS A 58 -0.06 -7.41 -2.53
CA LYS A 58 0.73 -7.94 -3.65
C LYS A 58 1.67 -6.90 -4.23
N ARG A 59 1.18 -5.70 -4.55
CA ARG A 59 1.99 -4.62 -5.13
C ARG A 59 3.24 -4.23 -4.33
N ALA A 60 3.12 -4.14 -3.00
CA ALA A 60 4.25 -3.81 -2.13
C ALA A 60 5.16 -5.02 -1.89
N SER A 61 4.57 -6.22 -1.75
CA SER A 61 5.32 -7.47 -1.66
C SER A 61 6.17 -7.72 -2.92
N LEU A 62 5.60 -7.55 -4.11
CA LEU A 62 6.29 -7.72 -5.39
C LEU A 62 7.37 -6.66 -5.59
N THR A 63 7.10 -5.39 -5.25
CA THR A 63 8.15 -4.35 -5.34
C THR A 63 9.34 -4.70 -4.44
N CYS A 64 9.09 -5.14 -3.21
CA CYS A 64 10.15 -5.55 -2.29
C CYS A 64 10.94 -6.75 -2.85
N GLN A 65 10.25 -7.79 -3.35
CA GLN A 65 10.89 -8.96 -3.94
C GLN A 65 11.77 -8.59 -5.14
N ILE A 66 11.26 -7.79 -6.09
CA ILE A 66 12.02 -7.37 -7.28
C ILE A 66 13.26 -6.58 -6.88
N ILE A 67 13.14 -5.67 -5.92
CA ILE A 67 14.28 -4.89 -5.43
C ILE A 67 15.37 -5.80 -4.86
N LEU A 68 14.99 -6.76 -4.01
CA LEU A 68 15.94 -7.70 -3.39
C LEU A 68 16.55 -8.66 -4.43
N GLU A 69 15.81 -9.04 -5.46
CA GLU A 69 16.32 -9.84 -6.57
C GLU A 69 17.38 -9.06 -7.37
N GLU A 70 17.06 -7.85 -7.82
CA GLU A 70 17.99 -7.02 -8.58
C GLU A 70 19.22 -6.60 -7.77
N SER A 71 19.07 -6.43 -6.45
CA SER A 71 20.17 -6.08 -5.55
C SER A 71 20.94 -7.27 -4.98
N ASP A 72 20.65 -8.50 -5.44
CA ASP A 72 21.28 -9.76 -5.02
C ASP A 72 21.20 -10.06 -3.50
N GLN A 73 20.04 -9.78 -2.92
CA GLN A 73 19.79 -9.83 -1.47
C GLN A 73 18.51 -10.62 -1.11
N LEU A 74 18.04 -11.52 -1.96
CA LEU A 74 16.84 -12.35 -1.69
C LEU A 74 16.94 -13.25 -0.45
N TRP A 75 18.15 -13.46 0.07
CA TRP A 75 18.42 -14.33 1.22
C TRP A 75 18.06 -13.69 2.57
N ILE A 76 17.84 -12.37 2.62
CA ILE A 76 17.54 -11.67 3.87
C ILE A 76 16.12 -12.00 4.35
N PRO A 77 15.85 -11.98 5.68
CA PRO A 77 14.51 -12.18 6.18
C PRO A 77 13.57 -11.07 5.71
N THR A 78 12.41 -11.47 5.17
CA THR A 78 11.34 -10.57 4.76
C THR A 78 10.09 -10.77 5.61
N PHE A 79 9.67 -9.72 6.33
CA PHE A 79 8.52 -9.75 7.22
C PHE A 79 7.32 -9.04 6.59
N LYS A 80 6.14 -9.67 6.69
CA LYS A 80 4.89 -9.11 6.17
C LYS A 80 3.94 -8.78 7.30
N THR A 81 3.29 -7.62 7.24
CA THR A 81 2.26 -7.25 8.22
C THR A 81 1.17 -6.39 7.60
N TRP A 82 -0.09 -6.63 7.99
CA TRP A 82 -1.22 -5.80 7.60
C TRP A 82 -1.11 -4.37 8.13
N ARG A 83 -0.34 -4.17 9.21
CA ARG A 83 -0.07 -2.84 9.76
C ARG A 83 0.65 -1.93 8.78
N LEU A 84 1.35 -2.47 7.78
CA LEU A 84 1.97 -1.72 6.68
C LEU A 84 1.08 -1.60 5.43
N ASN A 85 -0.16 -2.07 5.47
CA ASN A 85 -1.10 -1.87 4.37
C ASN A 85 -1.37 -0.38 4.14
N GLU A 86 -1.72 -0.05 2.89
CA GLU A 86 -2.26 1.25 2.51
C GLU A 86 -3.48 1.62 3.38
N ARG A 87 -3.81 2.91 3.45
CA ARG A 87 -5.05 3.40 4.08
C ARG A 87 -6.28 2.68 3.54
N HIS A 88 -7.15 2.18 4.42
CA HIS A 88 -8.43 1.59 4.02
C HIS A 88 -9.41 2.71 3.59
N TYR A 89 -9.71 2.80 2.30
CA TYR A 89 -10.59 3.87 1.78
C TYR A 89 -12.10 3.56 1.93
N GLY A 90 -12.47 2.52 2.66
CA GLY A 90 -13.86 2.16 2.95
C GLY A 90 -14.67 1.93 1.68
N ALA A 91 -15.87 2.48 1.63
CA ALA A 91 -16.78 2.36 0.49
C ALA A 91 -16.32 3.12 -0.77
N LEU A 92 -15.16 3.78 -0.75
CA LEU A 92 -14.54 4.34 -1.96
C LEU A 92 -13.75 3.29 -2.74
N VAL A 93 -13.30 2.21 -2.09
CA VAL A 93 -12.48 1.17 -2.73
C VAL A 93 -13.16 0.66 -4.00
N GLY A 94 -12.42 0.58 -5.11
CA GLY A 94 -12.91 0.19 -6.42
C GLY A 94 -13.62 1.28 -7.22
N LYS A 95 -13.91 2.46 -6.65
CA LYS A 95 -14.53 3.59 -7.36
C LYS A 95 -13.49 4.46 -8.07
N ASN A 96 -13.84 5.01 -9.23
CA ASN A 96 -12.94 5.89 -9.98
C ASN A 96 -12.85 7.26 -9.30
N LYS A 97 -11.65 7.82 -9.17
CA LYS A 97 -11.45 9.09 -8.45
C LYS A 97 -12.11 10.29 -9.16
N ASP A 98 -12.16 10.29 -10.48
CA ASP A 98 -12.75 11.38 -11.24
C ASP A 98 -14.28 11.34 -11.17
N GLU A 99 -14.88 10.15 -11.07
CA GLU A 99 -16.29 9.97 -10.78
C GLU A 99 -16.63 10.48 -9.37
N MET A 100 -15.83 10.10 -8.38
CA MET A 100 -16.00 10.61 -7.01
C MET A 100 -15.83 12.12 -6.93
N ALA A 101 -14.96 12.72 -7.75
CA ALA A 101 -14.80 14.17 -7.80
C ALA A 101 -16.00 14.87 -8.43
N ARG A 102 -16.68 14.23 -9.39
CA ARG A 102 -17.94 14.72 -9.98
C ARG A 102 -19.11 14.61 -9.00
N GLU A 103 -19.17 13.54 -8.21
CA GLU A 103 -20.27 13.28 -7.26
C GLU A 103 -20.11 14.08 -5.96
N PHE A 104 -18.92 14.06 -5.35
CA PHE A 104 -18.67 14.64 -4.02
C PHE A 104 -17.88 15.95 -4.05
N GLY A 105 -17.40 16.37 -5.22
CA GLY A 105 -16.56 17.54 -5.40
C GLY A 105 -15.07 17.26 -5.22
N ALA A 106 -14.24 17.96 -6.00
CA ALA A 106 -12.79 17.78 -6.01
C ALA A 106 -12.14 18.08 -4.65
N ASP A 107 -12.66 19.05 -3.89
CA ASP A 107 -12.14 19.39 -2.56
C ASP A 107 -12.39 18.28 -1.55
N GLN A 108 -13.55 17.62 -1.59
CA GLN A 108 -13.86 16.49 -0.72
C GLN A 108 -12.96 15.28 -1.05
N VAL A 109 -12.79 14.96 -2.34
CA VAL A 109 -11.85 13.91 -2.77
C VAL A 109 -10.43 14.23 -2.33
N LYS A 110 -10.01 15.50 -2.40
CA LYS A 110 -8.69 15.94 -1.93
C LYS A 110 -8.56 15.78 -0.41
N ARG A 111 -9.59 16.12 0.37
CA ARG A 111 -9.60 15.89 1.82
C ARG A 111 -9.45 14.41 2.16
N TRP A 112 -10.26 13.53 1.56
CA TRP A 112 -10.11 12.07 1.76
C TRP A 112 -8.72 11.53 1.41
N ARG A 113 -7.97 12.18 0.50
CA ARG A 113 -6.62 11.75 0.12
C ARG A 113 -5.50 12.30 0.99
N ARG A 114 -5.69 13.48 1.60
CA ARG A 114 -4.57 14.26 2.15
C ARG A 114 -4.81 14.81 3.54
N ASP A 115 -6.06 14.99 3.94
CA ASP A 115 -6.38 15.46 5.27
C ASP A 115 -6.08 14.38 6.31
N TYR A 116 -5.60 14.81 7.47
CA TYR A 116 -5.14 13.92 8.53
C TYR A 116 -6.31 13.24 9.27
N TYR A 117 -7.44 13.95 9.41
CA TYR A 117 -8.59 13.53 10.20
C TYR A 117 -9.82 13.17 9.36
N GLU A 118 -9.89 13.60 8.09
CA GLU A 118 -11.04 13.33 7.22
C GLU A 118 -11.24 11.82 7.00
N MET A 119 -12.41 11.35 7.42
CA MET A 119 -12.85 9.96 7.22
C MET A 119 -13.46 9.76 5.83
N PRO A 120 -13.12 8.65 5.15
CA PRO A 120 -13.86 8.25 3.96
C PRO A 120 -15.24 7.68 4.37
N PRO A 121 -16.19 7.57 3.43
CA PRO A 121 -17.37 6.74 3.61
C PRO A 121 -16.97 5.32 4.03
N LEU A 122 -17.54 4.83 5.14
CA LEU A 122 -17.25 3.49 5.66
C LEU A 122 -17.94 2.43 4.81
N VAL A 123 -17.31 1.26 4.67
CA VAL A 123 -17.97 0.08 4.12
C VAL A 123 -18.76 -0.62 5.23
N GLU A 124 -19.93 -1.18 4.91
CA GLU A 124 -20.73 -1.93 5.90
C GLU A 124 -20.07 -3.26 6.24
N GLU A 125 -19.61 -4.00 5.22
CA GLU A 125 -18.96 -5.29 5.36
C GLU A 125 -17.66 -5.36 4.58
N ASN A 126 -16.65 -5.97 5.19
CA ASN A 126 -15.38 -6.28 4.54
C ASN A 126 -15.39 -7.73 4.06
N HIS A 127 -15.08 -7.96 2.78
CA HIS A 127 -14.90 -9.30 2.21
C HIS A 127 -13.44 -9.58 1.92
N PHE A 128 -12.65 -9.75 2.98
CA PHE A 128 -11.23 -10.07 2.84
C PHE A 128 -10.96 -11.59 2.85
N ASP A 129 -9.83 -11.98 2.28
CA ASP A 129 -9.38 -13.37 2.30
C ASP A 129 -8.68 -13.75 3.61
N ARG A 130 -8.23 -15.01 3.69
CA ARG A 130 -7.62 -15.63 4.87
C ARG A 130 -6.40 -14.88 5.45
N ARG A 131 -5.79 -13.93 4.72
CA ARG A 131 -4.68 -13.09 5.25
C ARG A 131 -5.06 -12.33 6.51
N TYR A 132 -6.35 -12.04 6.70
CA TYR A 132 -6.87 -11.26 7.81
C TYR A 132 -7.66 -12.11 8.83
N ALA A 133 -7.74 -13.43 8.63
CA ALA A 133 -8.60 -14.32 9.44
C ALA A 133 -8.16 -14.46 10.91
N GLN A 134 -6.96 -13.99 11.27
CA GLN A 134 -6.43 -14.02 12.64
C GLN A 134 -6.52 -12.65 13.33
N LEU A 135 -7.05 -11.63 12.65
CA LEU A 135 -7.27 -10.32 13.25
C LEU A 135 -8.53 -10.33 14.10
N ALA A 136 -8.50 -9.62 15.22
CA ALA A 136 -9.71 -9.33 15.95
C ALA A 136 -10.59 -8.39 15.11
N ASP A 137 -11.91 -8.48 15.23
CA ASP A 137 -12.84 -7.66 14.44
C ASP A 137 -12.55 -6.15 14.58
N GLN A 138 -12.14 -5.72 15.77
CA GLN A 138 -11.73 -4.34 16.07
C GLN A 138 -10.49 -3.86 15.29
N ASP A 139 -9.65 -4.77 14.82
CA ASP A 139 -8.44 -4.47 14.03
C ASP A 139 -8.73 -4.41 12.53
N ILE A 140 -9.92 -4.81 12.08
CA ILE A 140 -10.32 -4.78 10.67
C ILE A 140 -11.07 -3.46 10.39
N PRO A 141 -10.44 -2.47 9.75
CA PRO A 141 -11.07 -1.17 9.55
C PRO A 141 -12.16 -1.24 8.47
N HIS A 142 -13.30 -0.60 8.75
CA HIS A 142 -14.33 -0.32 7.73
C HIS A 142 -13.98 0.90 6.85
N GLY A 143 -12.94 1.63 7.23
CA GLY A 143 -12.47 2.86 6.60
C GLY A 143 -11.49 3.53 7.58
N GLU A 144 -10.49 4.21 7.05
CA GLU A 144 -9.45 4.86 7.84
C GLU A 144 -9.27 6.30 7.38
N ASN A 145 -9.05 7.22 8.31
CA ASN A 145 -8.33 8.45 8.05
C ASN A 145 -6.81 8.23 8.19
N LEU A 146 -6.01 9.25 7.87
CA LEU A 146 -4.56 9.12 7.96
C LEU A 146 -4.10 8.92 9.40
N GLN A 147 -4.76 9.56 10.39
CA GLN A 147 -4.47 9.35 11.81
C GLN A 147 -4.60 7.88 12.22
N MET A 148 -5.70 7.22 11.88
CA MET A 148 -5.94 5.80 12.18
C MET A 148 -4.88 4.90 11.53
N THR A 149 -4.56 5.16 10.26
CA THR A 149 -3.49 4.43 9.57
C THR A 149 -2.15 4.60 10.28
N VAL A 150 -1.80 5.81 10.72
CA VAL A 150 -0.57 6.06 11.50
C VAL A 150 -0.60 5.32 12.85
N GLN A 151 -1.73 5.33 13.56
CA GLN A 151 -1.86 4.67 14.85
C GLN A 151 -1.65 3.16 14.78
N ARG A 152 -2.12 2.47 13.73
CA ARG A 152 -1.87 1.03 13.58
C ARG A 152 -0.46 0.69 13.08
N VAL A 153 0.22 1.62 12.40
CA VAL A 153 1.62 1.47 11.95
C VAL A 153 2.58 1.68 13.12
N ALA A 154 2.29 2.65 13.99
CA ALA A 154 3.10 2.96 15.14
C ALA A 154 3.15 1.77 16.13
N PRO A 155 4.33 1.50 16.73
CA PRO A 155 4.52 0.43 17.72
C PRO A 155 3.78 0.70 19.04
#